data_AF-A0A7C5ZEF7-F1
#
_entry.id   AF-A0A7C5ZEF7-F1
#
_cell.length_a   1.000
_cell.length_b   1.000
_cell.length_c   1.000
_cell.angle_alpha   90.00
_cell.angle_beta   90.00
_cell.angle_gamma   90.00
#
_symmetry.space_group_name_H-M   'P 1'
#
loop_
_entity.id
_entity.type
_entity.pdbx_description
1 polymer ?
#
loop_
_entity_poly.entity_id
_entity_poly.type
_entity_poly.pdbx_seq_one_letter_code
_entity_poly.pdbx_strand_id
1 'polypeptide(L)'
;MLSHTDIGSAVSMLEKWFREHCDRRRRHHLGITIETMDTAGWVLTFKELRLTKEALADIVGDLLREFDSQVATDGTMIRVLGPSLRQVLLAAAILAERSAGWRLPEKGDITD
;
A
#
# COMPACT_ATOMS: atom_id res chain seq x y z
N MET A 1 -17.30 -5.92 -9.49
CA MET A 1 -16.44 -5.51 -10.63
C MET A 1 -16.05 -4.07 -10.33
N LEU A 2 -14.80 -3.83 -9.94
CA LEU A 2 -14.32 -2.51 -9.52
C LEU A 2 -14.33 -1.56 -10.72
N SER A 3 -14.86 -0.35 -10.57
CA SER A 3 -14.67 0.73 -11.53
C SER A 3 -13.23 1.22 -11.43
N HIS A 4 -12.46 1.17 -12.53
CA HIS A 4 -11.09 1.70 -12.62
C HIS A 4 -10.97 3.17 -12.13
N THR A 5 -12.09 3.90 -12.08
CA THR A 5 -12.20 5.30 -11.65
C THR A 5 -11.88 5.51 -10.16
N ASP A 6 -12.28 4.60 -9.27
CA ASP A 6 -12.11 4.76 -7.82
C ASP A 6 -10.64 4.55 -7.39
N ILE A 7 -9.97 3.55 -7.99
CA ILE A 7 -8.56 3.25 -7.74
C ILE A 7 -7.67 4.39 -8.25
N GLY A 8 -7.97 4.97 -9.41
CA GLY A 8 -7.19 6.11 -9.95
C GLY A 8 -7.24 7.36 -9.06
N SER A 9 -8.40 7.62 -8.45
CA SER A 9 -8.57 8.71 -7.49
C SER A 9 -7.79 8.44 -6.20
N ALA A 10 -7.91 7.23 -5.64
CA ALA A 10 -7.18 6.82 -4.44
C ALA A 10 -5.66 6.90 -4.64
N VAL A 11 -5.14 6.45 -5.78
CA VAL A 11 -3.70 6.56 -6.12
C VAL A 11 -3.26 8.02 -6.19
N SER A 12 -4.05 8.89 -6.82
CA SER A 12 -3.70 10.32 -6.92
C SER A 12 -3.67 11.00 -5.56
N MET A 13 -4.60 10.63 -4.67
CA MET A 13 -4.64 11.12 -3.29
C MET A 13 -3.46 10.59 -2.48
N LEU A 14 -3.15 9.30 -2.58
CA LEU A 14 -1.99 8.69 -1.91
C LEU A 14 -0.67 9.27 -2.43
N GLU A 15 -0.57 9.57 -3.73
CA GLU A 15 0.62 10.20 -4.33
C GLU A 15 0.80 11.64 -3.82
N LYS A 16 -0.29 12.42 -3.79
CA LYS A 16 -0.28 13.77 -3.23
C LYS A 16 0.14 13.73 -1.76
N TRP A 17 -0.51 12.88 -0.98
CA TRP A 17 -0.21 12.68 0.44
C TRP A 17 1.26 12.27 0.63
N PHE A 18 1.76 11.30 -0.14
CA PHE A 18 3.14 10.83 -0.05
C PHE A 18 4.15 11.95 -0.33
N ARG A 19 3.90 12.78 -1.35
CA ARG A 19 4.75 13.96 -1.64
C ARG A 19 4.74 15.01 -0.54
N GLU A 20 3.60 15.22 0.11
CA GLU A 20 3.41 16.24 1.14
C GLU A 20 3.98 15.82 2.50
N HIS A 21 4.12 14.51 2.73
CA HIS A 21 4.35 13.96 4.07
C HIS A 21 5.51 12.97 4.21
N CYS A 22 6.06 12.45 3.11
CA CYS A 22 7.18 11.49 3.16
C CYS A 22 8.48 12.09 2.63
N ASP A 23 9.35 12.57 3.52
CA ASP A 23 10.74 12.91 3.23
C ASP A 23 11.64 11.65 3.17
N ARG A 24 11.34 10.77 2.21
CA ARG A 24 12.16 9.61 1.79
C ARG A 24 12.33 8.43 2.78
N ARG A 25 11.99 8.52 4.07
CA ARG A 25 12.22 7.42 5.06
C ARG A 25 11.21 7.28 6.22
N ARG A 26 10.00 7.84 6.17
CA ARG A 26 9.07 7.78 7.32
C ARG A 26 8.09 6.59 7.25
N ARG A 27 7.88 5.95 8.41
CA ARG A 27 6.90 4.88 8.63
C ARG A 27 5.53 5.49 8.90
N HIS A 28 4.50 4.91 8.31
CA HIS A 28 3.13 5.33 8.54
C HIS A 28 2.56 4.64 9.79
N HIS A 29 1.79 5.37 10.59
CA HIS A 29 1.00 4.89 11.74
C HIS A 29 -0.12 3.90 11.38
N LEU A 30 -0.37 3.67 10.09
CA LEU A 30 -1.33 2.67 9.60
C LEU A 30 -0.64 1.35 9.23
N GLY A 31 0.61 1.16 9.65
CA GLY A 31 1.41 -0.02 9.29
C GLY A 31 1.90 -0.05 7.83
N ILE A 32 1.60 0.97 7.00
CA ILE A 32 2.17 1.16 5.67
C ILE A 32 3.60 1.73 5.79
N THR A 33 4.52 1.23 4.99
CA THR A 33 5.85 1.83 4.80
C THR A 33 6.17 1.79 3.31
N ILE A 34 6.53 2.94 2.72
CA ILE A 34 6.98 3.02 1.33
C ILE A 34 8.42 3.50 1.33
N GLU A 35 9.33 2.71 0.77
CA GLU A 35 10.77 2.97 0.81
C GLU A 35 11.37 2.85 -0.60
N THR A 36 12.37 3.67 -0.89
CA THR A 36 13.22 3.50 -2.06
C THR A 36 14.26 2.41 -1.78
N MET A 37 14.40 1.46 -2.67
CA MET A 37 15.49 0.49 -2.68
C MET A 37 16.72 1.09 -3.35
N ASP A 38 17.91 0.73 -2.87
CA ASP A 38 19.20 1.22 -3.40
C ASP A 38 19.39 0.97 -4.91
N THR A 39 18.64 0.01 -5.48
CA THR A 39 18.69 -0.38 -6.91
C THR A 39 17.59 0.26 -7.77
N ALA A 40 17.16 1.48 -7.46
CA ALA A 40 16.10 2.21 -8.18
C ALA A 40 14.71 1.54 -8.16
N GLY A 41 14.42 0.79 -7.10
CA GLY A 41 13.11 0.18 -6.86
C GLY A 41 12.35 0.88 -5.74
N TRP A 42 11.08 0.55 -5.61
CA TRP A 42 10.22 0.93 -4.49
C TRP A 42 9.70 -0.32 -3.82
N VAL A 43 9.54 -0.25 -2.49
CA VAL A 43 8.90 -1.30 -1.72
C VAL A 43 7.79 -0.70 -0.87
N LEU A 44 6.59 -1.26 -1.01
CA LEU A 44 5.52 -1.10 -0.04
C LEU A 44 5.62 -2.24 0.96
N THR A 45 5.49 -1.92 2.24
CA THR A 45 5.35 -2.88 3.34
C THR A 45 4.09 -2.53 4.11
N PHE A 46 3.28 -3.53 4.44
CA PHE A 46 2.07 -3.38 5.24
C PHE A 46 2.05 -4.39 6.38
N LYS A 47 2.06 -3.93 7.64
CA LYS A 47 2.22 -4.77 8.84
C LYS A 47 1.02 -4.79 9.79
N GLU A 48 0.05 -3.92 9.64
CA GLU A 48 -1.12 -3.82 10.54
C GLU A 48 -2.37 -4.47 9.95
N LEU A 49 -2.22 -5.72 9.51
CA LEU A 49 -3.31 -6.52 8.98
C LEU A 49 -4.20 -7.03 10.13
N ARG A 50 -5.07 -6.18 10.68
CA ARG A 50 -6.21 -6.63 11.52
C ARG A 50 -7.31 -7.25 10.66
N LEU A 51 -6.93 -8.11 9.73
CA LEU A 51 -7.81 -8.75 8.77
C LEU A 51 -8.10 -10.18 9.20
N THR A 52 -9.27 -10.69 8.81
CA THR A 52 -9.52 -12.13 8.85
C THR A 52 -8.59 -12.83 7.85
N LYS A 53 -8.32 -14.13 8.06
CA LYS A 53 -7.50 -14.92 7.13
C LYS A 53 -8.08 -14.93 5.71
N GLU A 54 -9.41 -14.91 5.60
CA GLU A 54 -10.14 -14.85 4.33
C GLU A 54 -9.91 -13.52 3.62
N ALA A 55 -10.11 -12.39 4.32
CA ALA A 55 -9.83 -11.06 3.76
C ALA A 55 -8.36 -10.88 3.37
N LEU A 56 -7.44 -11.43 4.17
CA LEU A 56 -6.02 -11.45 3.82
C LEU A 56 -5.74 -12.26 2.55
N ALA A 57 -6.34 -13.43 2.40
CA ALA A 57 -6.17 -14.29 1.22
C ALA A 57 -6.73 -13.62 -0.05
N ASP A 58 -7.89 -12.97 0.05
CA ASP A 58 -8.48 -12.24 -1.08
C ASP A 58 -7.59 -11.09 -1.54
N ILE A 59 -7.07 -10.29 -0.60
CA ILE A 59 -6.15 -9.19 -0.89
C ILE A 59 -4.86 -9.70 -1.53
N VAL A 60 -4.27 -10.75 -0.96
CA VAL A 60 -3.05 -11.35 -1.52
C VAL A 60 -3.32 -11.88 -2.93
N GLY A 61 -4.49 -12.48 -3.17
CA GLY A 61 -4.92 -12.93 -4.49
C GLY A 61 -5.03 -11.79 -5.51
N ASP A 62 -5.63 -10.66 -5.11
CA ASP A 62 -5.73 -9.46 -5.98
C ASP A 62 -4.33 -8.88 -6.26
N LEU A 63 -3.47 -8.78 -5.25
CA LEU A 63 -2.11 -8.28 -5.41
C LEU A 63 -1.25 -9.20 -6.29
N LEU A 64 -1.34 -10.52 -6.11
CA LEU A 64 -0.62 -11.48 -6.96
C LEU A 64 -1.10 -11.41 -8.42
N ARG A 65 -2.40 -11.14 -8.65
CA ARG A 65 -2.92 -10.93 -10.02
C ARG A 65 -2.36 -9.69 -10.69
N GLU A 66 -2.19 -8.61 -9.93
CA GLU A 66 -1.77 -7.31 -10.47
C GLU A 66 -0.24 -7.14 -10.53
N PHE A 67 0.48 -7.69 -9.55
CA PHE A 67 1.91 -7.45 -9.35
C PHE A 67 2.76 -8.73 -9.47
N ASP A 68 2.13 -9.90 -9.58
CA ASP A 68 2.77 -11.21 -9.79
C ASP A 68 3.89 -11.50 -8.77
N SER A 69 5.09 -11.88 -9.21
CA SER A 69 6.21 -12.27 -8.35
C SER A 69 6.77 -11.14 -7.47
N GLN A 70 6.22 -9.93 -7.57
CA GLN A 70 6.65 -8.77 -6.78
C GLN A 70 5.98 -8.73 -5.39
N VAL A 71 5.05 -9.65 -5.10
CA VAL A 71 4.35 -9.73 -3.82
C VAL A 71 4.97 -10.80 -2.92
N ALA A 72 5.28 -10.44 -1.68
CA ALA A 72 5.69 -11.36 -0.63
C ALA A 72 4.78 -11.20 0.59
N THR A 73 4.41 -12.30 1.23
CA THR A 73 3.61 -12.29 2.46
C THR A 73 4.06 -13.38 3.42
N ASP A 74 4.03 -13.09 4.72
CA ASP A 74 4.29 -14.06 5.80
C ASP A 74 3.07 -14.31 6.70
N GLY A 75 1.90 -13.80 6.31
CA GLY A 75 0.66 -13.87 7.07
C GLY A 75 0.48 -12.77 8.13
N THR A 76 1.54 -12.02 8.44
CA THR A 76 1.51 -10.85 9.33
C THR A 76 1.89 -9.56 8.61
N MET A 77 2.53 -9.70 7.45
CA MET A 77 3.02 -8.60 6.64
C MET A 77 2.79 -8.92 5.16
N ILE A 78 2.43 -7.90 4.39
CA ILE A 78 2.48 -7.91 2.92
C ILE A 78 3.59 -6.96 2.47
N ARG A 79 4.40 -7.39 1.51
CA ARG A 79 5.38 -6.57 0.80
C ARG A 79 5.09 -6.59 -0.68
N VAL A 80 5.11 -5.43 -1.31
CA VAL A 80 4.97 -5.29 -2.76
C VAL A 80 6.15 -4.48 -3.29
N LEU A 81 6.90 -5.10 -4.19
CA LEU A 81 8.00 -4.46 -4.91
C LEU A 81 7.43 -3.80 -6.18
N GLY A 82 8.00 -2.66 -6.57
CA GLY A 82 7.64 -2.02 -7.83
C GLY A 82 8.78 -1.16 -8.38
N PRO A 83 8.99 -1.10 -9.70
CA PRO A 83 9.98 -0.22 -10.32
C PRO A 83 9.64 1.29 -10.20
N SER A 84 8.46 1.66 -9.69
CA SER A 84 8.08 3.07 -9.51
C SER A 84 7.21 3.29 -8.28
N LEU A 85 7.24 4.52 -7.75
CA LEU A 85 6.35 4.97 -6.68
C LEU A 85 4.88 4.73 -7.04
N ARG A 86 4.49 5.01 -8.28
CA ARG A 86 3.10 4.85 -8.73
C ARG A 86 2.62 3.39 -8.62
N GLN A 87 3.47 2.42 -8.89
CA GLN A 87 3.11 1.01 -8.78
C GLN A 87 2.91 0.58 -7.32
N VAL A 88 3.80 1.00 -6.42
CA VAL A 88 3.61 0.70 -4.99
C VAL A 88 2.41 1.44 -4.39
N LEU A 89 2.04 2.61 -4.91
CA LEU A 89 0.83 3.33 -4.52
C LEU A 89 -0.46 2.66 -5.04
N LEU A 90 -0.42 2.03 -6.22
CA LEU A 90 -1.52 1.17 -6.70
C LEU A 90 -1.75 -0.01 -5.76
N ALA A 91 -0.67 -0.67 -5.31
CA ALA A 91 -0.76 -1.74 -4.34
C ALA A 91 -1.33 -1.26 -2.99
N ALA A 92 -0.91 -0.08 -2.54
CA ALA A 92 -1.44 0.55 -1.33
C ALA A 92 -2.93 0.87 -1.45
N ALA A 93 -3.40 1.35 -2.62
CA ALA A 93 -4.81 1.60 -2.88
C ALA A 93 -5.66 0.32 -2.85
N ILE A 94 -5.15 -0.78 -3.41
CA ILE A 94 -5.83 -2.09 -3.36
C ILE A 94 -5.92 -2.59 -1.91
N LEU A 95 -4.82 -2.50 -1.15
CA LEU A 95 -4.79 -2.86 0.27
C LEU A 95 -5.79 -2.04 1.08
N ALA A 96 -5.78 -0.73 0.87
CA ALA A 96 -6.66 0.24 1.50
C ALA A 96 -8.14 -0.12 1.32
N GLU A 97 -8.62 -0.15 0.08
CA GLU A 97 -10.02 -0.41 -0.26
C GLU A 97 -10.56 -1.73 0.30
N ARG A 98 -9.70 -2.73 0.44
CA ARG A 98 -10.07 -4.07 0.91
C ARG A 98 -9.94 -4.25 2.41
N SER A 99 -9.16 -3.40 3.08
CA SER A 99 -9.06 -3.40 4.53
C SER A 99 -10.24 -2.63 5.14
N ALA A 100 -11.11 -3.35 5.85
CA ALA A 100 -12.27 -2.75 6.49
C ALA A 100 -11.82 -1.63 7.46
N GLY A 101 -12.26 -0.39 7.20
CA GLY A 101 -11.92 0.76 8.04
C GLY A 101 -10.71 1.56 7.57
N TRP A 102 -10.14 1.28 6.40
CA TRP A 102 -9.15 2.19 5.81
C TRP A 102 -9.80 3.52 5.44
N ARG A 103 -9.22 4.60 5.98
CA ARG A 103 -9.47 5.96 5.52
C ARG A 103 -8.14 6.55 5.08
N LEU A 104 -8.20 7.46 4.11
CA LEU A 104 -7.01 8.21 3.76
C LEU A 104 -6.50 8.96 5.00
N PRO A 105 -5.19 8.85 5.30
CA PRO A 105 -4.64 9.44 6.49
C PRO A 105 -4.67 10.95 6.44
N GLU A 106 -5.18 11.55 7.50
CA GLU A 106 -5.21 13.00 7.63
C GLU A 106 -3.88 13.48 8.21
N LYS A 107 -3.56 14.77 8.02
CA LYS A 107 -2.29 15.37 8.47
C LYS A 107 -1.93 15.05 9.94
N GLY A 108 -2.93 14.83 10.78
CA GLY A 108 -2.77 14.56 12.22
C GLY A 108 -2.42 13.12 12.57
N ASP A 109 -2.50 12.18 11.63
CA ASP A 109 -2.24 10.79 11.96
C ASP A 109 -0.71 10.50 11.98
N ILE A 110 0.13 11.31 11.30
CA ILE A 110 1.59 11.10 11.13
C ILE A 110 2.34 11.15 12.47
N THR A 111 3.08 10.08 12.80
CA THR A 111 4.00 10.03 13.95
C THR A 111 5.45 10.01 13.47
N ASP A 112 6.35 10.71 14.18
CA ASP A 112 7.81 10.63 13.99
C ASP A 112 8.37 9.24 14.30
#